data_AF-A0A2E8Y7M8-F1
#
_entry.id   AF-A0A2E8Y7M8-F1
#
_cell.length_a   1.000
_cell.length_b   1.000
_cell.length_c   1.000
_cell.angle_alpha   90.00
_cell.angle_beta   90.00
_cell.angle_gamma   90.00
#
_symmetry.space_group_name_H-M   'P 1'
#
loop_
_entity.id
_entity.type
_entity.pdbx_description
1 polymer ?
#
loop_
_entity_poly.entity_id
_entity_poly.type
_entity_poly.pdbx_seq_one_letter_code
_entity_poly.pdbx_strand_id
1 'polypeptide(L)'
;MALTLVLVVSAIGAGGYFGFRIGERSVVKTPAYTKTLVKQELDVQNGRIESAIDNARDSVDALSVRLGEMQARMIRLEALGSRLVEMGSLDAGEFNFSDPPAVGGRFESSVLETQSIPDFVESLELLAGKIEARAPMLEALEVLLMNEQLESQVHPAGRPVLSGWMSSGYGYRSDPLTGKKAFHDGV
;
A
#
# COMPACT_ATOMS: atom_id res chain seq x y z
N MET A 1 -75.63 15.19 57.22
CA MET A 1 -74.21 14.90 56.90
C MET A 1 -74.01 13.67 56.01
N ALA A 2 -74.77 12.58 56.14
CA ALA A 2 -74.58 11.39 55.29
C ALA A 2 -74.91 11.62 53.79
N LEU A 3 -75.98 12.38 53.48
CA LEU A 3 -76.42 12.61 52.10
C LEU A 3 -75.42 13.40 51.25
N THR A 4 -74.74 14.37 51.86
CA THR A 4 -73.73 15.21 51.18
C THR A 4 -72.47 14.41 50.84
N LEU A 5 -72.12 13.41 51.64
CA LEU A 5 -70.94 12.57 51.45
C LEU A 5 -71.13 11.61 50.25
N VAL A 6 -72.34 11.07 50.09
CA VAL A 6 -72.70 10.19 48.96
C VAL A 6 -72.67 10.94 47.62
N LEU A 7 -73.15 12.20 47.60
CA LEU A 7 -73.14 13.03 46.39
C LEU A 7 -71.72 13.36 45.91
N VAL A 8 -70.79 13.62 46.83
CA VAL A 8 -69.40 13.94 46.49
C VAL A 8 -68.69 12.71 45.89
N VAL A 9 -68.88 11.52 46.49
CA VAL A 9 -68.27 10.28 45.99
C VAL A 9 -68.81 9.91 44.61
N SER A 10 -70.12 10.08 44.40
CA SER A 10 -70.77 9.88 43.10
C SER A 10 -70.23 10.81 42.02
N ALA A 11 -70.03 12.10 42.32
CA ALA A 11 -69.52 13.08 41.37
C ALA A 11 -68.07 12.79 40.97
N ILE A 12 -67.22 12.35 41.90
CA ILE A 12 -65.83 11.97 41.62
C ILE A 12 -65.78 10.71 40.76
N GLY A 13 -66.59 9.70 41.08
CA GLY A 13 -66.68 8.46 40.30
C GLY A 13 -67.20 8.70 38.87
N ALA A 14 -68.24 9.55 38.73
CA ALA A 14 -68.78 9.93 37.44
C ALA A 14 -67.76 10.73 36.62
N GLY A 15 -67.05 11.69 37.24
CA GLY A 15 -66.00 12.47 36.59
C GLY A 15 -64.83 11.59 36.13
N GLY A 16 -64.39 10.64 36.96
CA GLY A 16 -63.34 9.67 36.59
C GLY A 16 -63.76 8.76 35.43
N TYR A 17 -64.99 8.24 35.45
CA TYR A 17 -65.52 7.39 34.38
C TYR A 17 -65.68 8.16 33.06
N PHE A 18 -66.19 9.40 33.13
CA PHE A 18 -66.34 10.26 31.95
C PHE A 18 -64.99 10.68 31.39
N GLY A 19 -64.03 11.02 32.26
CA GLY A 19 -62.65 11.32 31.88
C GLY A 19 -61.96 10.15 31.20
N PHE A 20 -62.11 8.92 31.74
CA PHE A 20 -61.56 7.72 31.13
C PHE A 20 -62.18 7.42 29.75
N ARG A 21 -63.51 7.54 29.62
CA ARG A 21 -64.24 7.36 28.36
C ARG A 21 -63.87 8.38 27.27
N ILE A 22 -63.54 9.62 27.66
CA ILE A 22 -63.06 10.65 26.73
C ILE A 22 -61.59 10.39 26.37
N GLY A 23 -60.76 10.00 27.34
CA GLY A 23 -59.36 9.66 27.14
C GLY A 23 -59.12 8.51 26.14
N GLU A 24 -59.93 7.45 26.19
CA GLU A 24 -59.87 6.36 25.20
C GLU A 24 -60.20 6.81 23.76
N ARG A 25 -61.03 7.84 23.60
CA ARG A 25 -61.37 8.41 22.28
C ARG A 25 -60.28 9.36 21.75
N SER A 26 -59.48 9.93 22.66
CA SER A 26 -58.38 10.84 22.34
C SER A 26 -57.01 10.16 22.22
N VAL A 27 -56.93 8.83 22.38
CA VAL A 27 -55.75 8.08 21.97
C VAL A 27 -55.56 8.32 20.48
N VAL A 28 -54.56 9.13 20.15
CA VAL A 28 -54.14 9.44 18.78
C VAL A 28 -53.76 8.12 18.13
N LYS A 29 -54.74 7.48 17.46
CA LYS A 29 -54.48 6.39 16.53
C LYS A 29 -53.69 7.03 15.40
N THR A 30 -52.37 6.96 15.48
CA THR A 30 -51.49 7.42 14.40
C THR A 30 -52.04 6.85 13.10
N PRO A 31 -52.49 7.70 12.16
CA PRO A 31 -53.21 7.22 11.00
C PRO A 31 -52.31 6.25 10.23
N ALA A 32 -52.88 5.14 9.74
CA ALA A 32 -52.14 4.14 8.96
C ALA A 32 -51.31 4.77 7.83
N TYR A 33 -51.78 5.90 7.29
CA TYR A 33 -51.09 6.76 6.34
C TYR A 33 -49.68 7.19 6.80
N THR A 34 -49.49 7.61 8.06
CA THR A 34 -48.18 8.04 8.58
C THR A 34 -47.21 6.86 8.67
N LYS A 35 -47.69 5.65 9.03
CA LYS A 35 -46.85 4.45 9.03
C LYS A 35 -46.42 4.04 7.62
N THR A 36 -47.30 4.16 6.64
CA THR A 36 -46.98 3.83 5.25
C THR A 36 -45.96 4.80 4.65
N LEU A 37 -46.11 6.11 4.91
CA LEU A 37 -45.14 7.11 4.44
C LEU A 37 -43.74 6.90 5.04
N VAL A 38 -43.66 6.65 6.35
CA VAL A 38 -42.37 6.39 7.02
C VAL A 38 -41.73 5.11 6.49
N LYS A 39 -42.50 4.05 6.23
CA LYS A 39 -41.98 2.82 5.61
C LYS A 39 -41.45 3.07 4.20
N GLN A 40 -42.19 3.80 3.38
CA GLN A 40 -41.76 4.12 2.01
C GLN A 40 -40.47 4.95 2.01
N GLU A 41 -40.36 5.93 2.91
CA GLU A 41 -39.13 6.72 3.07
C GLU A 41 -37.96 5.85 3.55
N LEU A 42 -38.20 4.92 4.47
CA LEU A 42 -37.19 3.97 4.94
C LEU A 42 -36.71 3.04 3.81
N ASP A 43 -37.62 2.54 2.97
CA ASP A 43 -37.27 1.70 1.82
C ASP A 43 -36.41 2.47 0.80
N VAL A 44 -36.75 3.74 0.53
CA VAL A 44 -35.95 4.61 -0.34
C VAL A 44 -34.56 4.88 0.25
N GLN A 45 -34.47 5.14 1.56
CA GLN A 45 -33.19 5.33 2.24
C GLN A 45 -32.34 4.06 2.23
N ASN A 46 -32.95 2.90 2.48
CA ASN A 46 -32.26 1.61 2.42
C ASN A 46 -31.71 1.35 1.01
N GLY A 47 -32.50 1.61 -0.05
CA GLY A 47 -32.02 1.47 -1.43
C GLY A 47 -30.87 2.43 -1.78
N ARG A 48 -30.89 3.66 -1.24
CA ARG A 48 -29.77 4.61 -1.39
C ARG A 48 -28.51 4.14 -0.68
N ILE A 49 -28.64 3.59 0.54
CA ILE A 49 -27.52 3.04 1.31
C ILE A 49 -26.93 1.83 0.56
N GLU A 50 -27.76 0.92 0.08
CA GLU A 50 -27.33 -0.25 -0.70
C GLU A 50 -26.56 0.17 -1.96
N SER A 51 -27.13 1.11 -2.74
CA SER A 51 -26.44 1.66 -3.92
C SER A 51 -25.13 2.37 -3.56
N ALA A 52 -25.06 3.07 -2.42
CA ALA A 52 -23.83 3.70 -1.96
C ALA A 52 -22.76 2.68 -1.55
N ILE A 53 -23.16 1.58 -0.91
CA ILE A 53 -22.28 0.46 -0.54
C ILE A 53 -21.73 -0.22 -1.80
N ASP A 54 -22.58 -0.49 -2.78
CA ASP A 54 -22.16 -1.15 -4.02
C ASP A 54 -21.20 -0.27 -4.82
N ASN A 55 -21.48 1.02 -4.99
CA ASN A 55 -20.56 1.96 -5.62
C ASN A 55 -19.20 2.05 -4.90
N ALA A 56 -19.21 1.98 -3.56
CA ALA A 56 -17.98 1.97 -2.78
C ALA A 56 -17.18 0.68 -2.99
N ARG A 57 -17.85 -0.48 -3.06
CA ARG A 57 -17.23 -1.78 -3.38
C ARG A 57 -16.59 -1.78 -4.76
N ASP A 58 -17.33 -1.36 -5.78
CA ASP A 58 -16.82 -1.27 -7.16
C ASP A 58 -15.57 -0.38 -7.24
N SER A 59 -15.56 0.71 -6.48
CA SER A 59 -14.41 1.61 -6.39
C SER A 59 -13.20 0.94 -5.73
N VAL A 60 -13.40 0.19 -4.65
CA VAL A 60 -12.34 -0.56 -3.97
C VAL A 60 -11.81 -1.69 -4.86
N ASP A 61 -12.67 -2.38 -5.61
CA ASP A 61 -12.25 -3.44 -6.54
C ASP A 61 -11.35 -2.87 -7.65
N ALA A 62 -11.73 -1.73 -8.22
CA ALA A 62 -10.91 -1.03 -9.22
C ALA A 62 -9.53 -0.60 -8.66
N LEU A 63 -9.50 -0.10 -7.41
CA LEU A 63 -8.25 0.24 -6.72
C LEU A 63 -7.41 -0.99 -6.41
N SER A 64 -8.03 -2.13 -6.11
CA SER A 64 -7.36 -3.40 -5.81
C SER A 64 -6.61 -3.95 -7.03
N VAL A 65 -7.20 -3.83 -8.23
CA VAL A 65 -6.51 -4.14 -9.49
C VAL A 65 -5.25 -3.29 -9.64
N ARG A 66 -5.38 -1.97 -9.41
CA ARG A 66 -4.25 -1.03 -9.51
C ARG A 66 -3.17 -1.34 -8.47
N LEU A 67 -3.55 -1.74 -7.26
CA LEU A 67 -2.63 -2.16 -6.22
C LEU A 67 -1.85 -3.40 -6.64
N GLY A 68 -2.52 -4.42 -7.18
CA GLY A 68 -1.88 -5.61 -7.71
C GLY A 68 -0.89 -5.31 -8.85
N GLU A 69 -1.24 -4.38 -9.76
CA GLU A 69 -0.32 -3.91 -10.80
C GLU A 69 0.94 -3.24 -10.21
N MET A 70 0.78 -2.42 -9.18
CA MET A 70 1.91 -1.76 -8.51
C MET A 70 2.79 -2.76 -7.75
N GLN A 71 2.20 -3.74 -7.07
CA GLN A 71 2.93 -4.84 -6.43
C GLN A 71 3.75 -5.64 -7.45
N ALA A 72 3.18 -5.97 -8.61
CA ALA A 72 3.90 -6.67 -9.68
C ALA A 72 5.07 -5.84 -10.24
N ARG A 73 4.89 -4.53 -10.40
CA ARG A 73 5.97 -3.62 -10.80
C ARG A 73 7.08 -3.55 -9.74
N MET A 74 6.72 -3.52 -8.45
CA MET A 74 7.68 -3.54 -7.35
C MET A 74 8.54 -4.81 -7.37
N ILE A 75 7.93 -5.99 -7.53
CA ILE A 75 8.66 -7.27 -7.63
C ILE A 75 9.67 -7.25 -8.79
N ARG A 76 9.28 -6.68 -9.93
CA ARG A 76 10.19 -6.53 -11.09
C ARG A 76 11.36 -5.59 -10.78
N LEU A 77 11.12 -4.50 -10.06
CA LEU A 77 12.17 -3.59 -9.62
C LEU A 77 13.12 -4.26 -8.61
N GLU A 78 12.60 -5.06 -7.67
CA GLU A 78 13.42 -5.84 -6.74
C GLU A 78 14.30 -6.85 -7.48
N ALA A 79 13.73 -7.58 -8.44
CA ALA A 79 14.49 -8.52 -9.26
C ALA A 79 15.58 -7.82 -10.10
N LEU A 80 15.29 -6.63 -10.63
CA LEU A 80 16.28 -5.82 -11.34
C LEU A 80 17.39 -5.37 -10.40
N GLY A 81 17.05 -4.88 -9.20
CA GLY A 81 18.00 -4.48 -8.17
C GLY A 81 18.94 -5.63 -7.78
N SER A 82 18.39 -6.82 -7.47
CA SER A 82 19.19 -8.01 -7.17
C SER A 82 20.14 -8.38 -8.31
N ARG A 83 19.68 -8.31 -9.56
CA ARG A 83 20.51 -8.61 -10.73
C ARG A 83 21.65 -7.59 -10.90
N LEU A 84 21.39 -6.32 -10.63
CA LEU A 84 22.40 -5.26 -10.69
C LEU A 84 23.46 -5.43 -9.60
N VAL A 85 23.06 -5.81 -8.39
CA VAL A 85 23.98 -6.15 -7.28
C VAL A 85 24.89 -7.32 -7.67
N GLU A 86 24.33 -8.37 -8.27
CA GLU A 86 25.09 -9.53 -8.75
C GLU A 86 26.09 -9.15 -9.87
N MET A 87 25.65 -8.34 -10.85
CA MET A 87 26.51 -7.90 -11.95
C MET A 87 27.64 -6.98 -11.50
N GLY A 88 27.37 -6.08 -10.54
CA GLY A 88 28.36 -5.16 -9.98
C GLY A 88 29.27 -5.79 -8.91
N SER A 89 29.13 -7.10 -8.63
CA SER A 89 29.86 -7.78 -7.55
C SER A 89 29.74 -7.06 -6.20
N LEU A 90 28.58 -6.46 -5.93
CA LEU A 90 28.30 -5.70 -4.72
C LEU A 90 27.88 -6.64 -3.58
N ASP A 91 28.08 -6.22 -2.33
CA ASP A 91 27.72 -7.05 -1.17
C ASP A 91 26.19 -7.23 -1.06
N ALA A 92 25.73 -8.46 -1.26
CA ALA A 92 24.33 -8.85 -1.13
C ALA A 92 23.79 -8.71 0.30
N GLY A 93 24.67 -8.60 1.31
CA GLY A 93 24.27 -8.32 2.69
C GLY A 93 23.81 -6.87 2.91
N GLU A 94 24.39 -5.91 2.18
CA GLU A 94 24.05 -4.49 2.27
C GLU A 94 22.92 -4.11 1.28
N PHE A 95 22.90 -4.74 0.10
CA PHE A 95 21.90 -4.50 -0.94
C PHE A 95 20.97 -5.70 -1.15
N ASN A 96 20.22 -6.07 -0.11
CA ASN A 96 19.27 -7.19 -0.18
C ASN A 96 17.86 -6.72 -0.58
N PHE A 97 17.44 -7.01 -1.82
CA PHE A 97 16.08 -6.74 -2.33
C PHE A 97 15.07 -7.86 -2.10
N SER A 98 15.46 -9.00 -1.50
CA SER A 98 14.61 -10.17 -1.28
C SER A 98 13.96 -10.22 0.11
N ASP A 99 14.50 -9.51 1.09
CA ASP A 99 13.97 -9.53 2.45
C ASP A 99 12.71 -8.69 2.59
N PRO A 100 11.64 -9.16 3.25
CA PRO A 100 10.47 -8.33 3.50
C PRO A 100 10.86 -7.10 4.35
N PRO A 101 10.27 -5.91 4.09
CA PRO A 101 10.57 -4.73 4.89
C PRO A 101 10.16 -4.97 6.34
N ALA A 102 10.88 -4.36 7.29
CA ALA A 102 10.53 -4.43 8.69
C ALA A 102 9.19 -3.72 8.94
N VAL A 103 8.13 -4.50 9.13
CA VAL A 103 6.83 -4.00 9.57
C VAL A 103 6.83 -3.92 11.10
N GLY A 104 6.80 -2.71 11.64
CA GLY A 104 6.62 -2.50 13.07
C GLY A 104 5.21 -2.86 13.49
N GLY A 105 5.03 -3.93 14.27
CA GLY A 105 3.71 -4.30 14.81
C GLY A 105 3.42 -5.80 14.77
N ARG A 106 2.26 -6.20 15.31
CA ARG A 106 1.79 -7.59 15.29
C ARG A 106 1.17 -7.89 13.94
N PHE A 107 1.82 -8.73 13.15
CA PHE A 107 1.29 -9.26 11.90
C PHE A 107 0.50 -10.54 12.22
N GLU A 108 -0.82 -10.54 11.99
CA GLU A 108 -1.60 -11.78 11.93
C GLU A 108 -1.90 -12.06 10.46
N SER A 109 -1.31 -13.13 9.92
CA SER A 109 -1.57 -13.57 8.56
C SER A 109 -2.99 -14.14 8.49
N SER A 110 -3.96 -13.38 7.97
CA SER A 110 -5.24 -13.94 7.59
C SER A 110 -5.12 -14.58 6.19
N VAL A 111 -5.66 -15.79 6.08
CA VAL A 111 -5.70 -16.57 4.84
C VAL A 111 -6.69 -15.91 3.89
N LEU A 112 -6.32 -15.85 2.60
CA LEU A 112 -7.07 -15.32 1.48
C LEU A 112 -8.55 -15.79 1.47
N GLU A 113 -9.41 -14.96 2.02
CA GLU A 113 -10.86 -14.96 1.79
C GLU A 113 -11.20 -13.54 1.32
N THR A 114 -12.19 -13.41 0.43
CA THR A 114 -12.61 -12.17 -0.28
C THR A 114 -12.18 -10.88 0.42
N GLN A 115 -11.21 -10.18 -0.20
CA GLN A 115 -10.53 -9.00 0.35
C GLN A 115 -11.55 -8.04 0.96
N SER A 116 -11.61 -8.02 2.30
CA SER A 116 -12.45 -7.07 3.00
C SER A 116 -11.81 -5.67 2.86
N ILE A 117 -12.62 -4.59 2.90
CA ILE A 117 -12.09 -3.21 2.84
C ILE A 117 -10.93 -2.96 3.84
N PRO A 118 -10.94 -3.53 5.07
CA PRO A 118 -9.78 -3.50 5.98
C PRO A 118 -8.48 -4.04 5.37
N ASP A 119 -8.52 -5.16 4.64
CA ASP A 119 -7.35 -5.83 4.07
C ASP A 119 -6.71 -5.03 2.93
N PHE A 120 -7.48 -4.18 2.26
CA PHE A 120 -6.97 -3.27 1.22
C PHE A 120 -6.05 -2.19 1.80
N VAL A 121 -6.44 -1.58 2.92
CA VAL A 121 -5.64 -0.52 3.58
C VAL A 121 -4.31 -1.07 4.07
N GLU A 122 -4.32 -2.24 4.71
CA GLU A 122 -3.09 -2.92 5.13
C GLU A 122 -2.18 -3.25 3.94
N SER A 123 -2.74 -3.77 2.85
CA SER A 123 -1.97 -4.08 1.64
C SER A 123 -1.34 -2.84 1.00
N LEU A 124 -2.01 -1.68 1.09
CA LEU A 124 -1.49 -0.39 0.64
C LEU A 124 -0.35 0.10 1.53
N GLU A 125 -0.50 0.02 2.85
CA GLU A 125 0.55 0.39 3.82
C GLU A 125 1.80 -0.48 3.64
N LEU A 126 1.62 -1.79 3.43
CA LEU A 126 2.71 -2.71 3.11
C LEU A 126 3.46 -2.33 1.84
N LEU A 127 2.74 -1.98 0.77
CA LEU A 127 3.38 -1.53 -0.46
C LEU A 127 4.12 -0.20 -0.26
N ALA A 128 3.53 0.74 0.48
CA ALA A 128 4.17 2.01 0.80
C ALA A 128 5.47 1.81 1.58
N GLY A 129 5.45 0.95 2.61
CA GLY A 129 6.64 0.60 3.39
C GLY A 129 7.71 -0.09 2.55
N LYS A 130 7.33 -0.94 1.58
CA LYS A 130 8.29 -1.51 0.61
C LYS A 130 8.95 -0.40 -0.22
N ILE A 131 8.18 0.53 -0.77
CA ILE A 131 8.72 1.62 -1.59
C ILE A 131 9.70 2.47 -0.77
N GLU A 132 9.33 2.83 0.46
CA GLU A 132 10.17 3.64 1.35
C GLU A 132 11.48 2.94 1.72
N ALA A 133 11.44 1.61 1.94
CA ALA A 133 12.65 0.84 2.22
C ALA A 133 13.55 0.65 0.99
N ARG A 134 12.98 0.52 -0.22
CA ARG A 134 13.76 0.20 -1.44
C ARG A 134 14.30 1.42 -2.17
N ALA A 135 13.61 2.56 -2.13
CA ALA A 135 14.01 3.73 -2.91
C ALA A 135 15.44 4.21 -2.60
N PRO A 136 15.88 4.34 -1.33
CA PRO A 136 17.25 4.77 -1.02
C PRO A 136 18.32 3.77 -1.46
N MET A 137 18.01 2.47 -1.39
CA MET A 137 18.94 1.42 -1.85
C MET A 137 19.15 1.48 -3.36
N LEU A 138 18.09 1.73 -4.14
CA LEU A 138 18.19 1.89 -5.58
C LEU A 138 18.97 3.14 -5.97
N GLU A 139 18.78 4.25 -5.25
CA GLU A 139 19.55 5.49 -5.45
C GLU A 139 21.04 5.29 -5.13
N ALA A 140 21.36 4.64 -4.00
CA ALA A 140 22.74 4.32 -3.66
C ALA A 140 23.38 3.39 -4.70
N LEU A 141 22.64 2.39 -5.18
CA LEU A 141 23.09 1.48 -6.22
C LEU A 141 23.38 2.22 -7.55
N GLU A 142 22.54 3.17 -7.93
CA GLU A 142 22.75 4.01 -9.11
C GLU A 142 24.07 4.79 -9.01
N VAL A 143 24.32 5.44 -7.87
CA VAL A 143 25.56 6.21 -7.66
C VAL A 143 26.79 5.31 -7.74
N LEU A 144 26.74 4.12 -7.13
CA LEU A 144 27.86 3.16 -7.14
C LEU A 144 28.16 2.68 -8.56
N LEU A 145 27.14 2.23 -9.30
CA LEU A 145 27.31 1.74 -10.67
C LEU A 145 27.80 2.84 -11.62
N MET A 146 27.32 4.08 -11.43
CA MET A 146 27.77 5.21 -12.24
C MET A 146 29.25 5.53 -11.97
N ASN A 147 29.69 5.44 -10.72
CA ASN A 147 31.10 5.63 -10.37
C ASN A 147 31.99 4.53 -10.96
N GLU A 148 31.58 3.26 -10.85
CA GLU A 148 32.31 2.13 -11.47
C GLU A 148 32.44 2.31 -12.99
N GLN A 149 31.35 2.70 -13.66
CA GLN A 149 31.36 2.96 -15.09
C GLN A 149 32.35 4.09 -15.44
N LEU A 150 32.36 5.19 -14.69
CA LEU A 150 33.29 6.30 -14.90
C LEU A 150 34.76 5.86 -14.71
N GLU A 151 35.07 5.11 -13.66
CA GLU A 151 36.43 4.58 -13.43
C GLU A 151 36.90 3.71 -14.59
N SER A 152 36.02 2.83 -15.12
CA SER A 152 36.35 1.97 -16.26
C SER A 152 36.67 2.74 -17.55
N GLN A 153 36.05 3.92 -17.74
CA GLN A 153 36.29 4.78 -18.90
C GLN A 153 37.56 5.61 -18.78
N VAL A 154 37.93 6.00 -17.56
CA VAL A 154 39.10 6.86 -17.29
C VAL A 154 40.40 6.04 -17.19
N HIS A 155 40.31 4.78 -16.78
CA HIS A 155 41.45 3.87 -16.64
C HIS A 155 41.34 2.66 -17.57
N PRO A 156 41.65 2.81 -18.88
CA PRO A 156 41.71 1.66 -19.79
C PRO A 156 42.84 0.72 -19.36
N ALA A 157 42.48 -0.45 -18.85
CA ALA A 157 43.40 -1.52 -18.49
C ALA A 157 43.46 -2.61 -19.57
N GLY A 158 44.59 -3.31 -19.67
CA GLY A 158 44.76 -4.46 -20.57
C GLY A 158 45.56 -4.16 -21.82
N ARG A 159 45.57 -5.13 -22.77
CA ARG A 159 46.33 -5.02 -24.02
C ARG A 159 45.48 -4.30 -25.07
N PRO A 160 46.01 -3.27 -25.77
CA PRO A 160 45.27 -2.50 -26.75
C PRO A 160 44.90 -3.28 -28.02
N VAL A 161 45.42 -4.51 -28.19
CA VAL A 161 45.18 -5.37 -29.36
C VAL A 161 44.86 -6.81 -28.95
N LEU A 162 43.91 -7.45 -29.66
CA LEU A 162 43.42 -8.81 -29.39
C LEU A 162 44.46 -9.91 -29.67
N SER A 163 45.38 -9.67 -30.61
CA SER A 163 46.48 -10.58 -30.94
C SER A 163 47.66 -9.82 -31.52
N GLY A 164 48.88 -10.24 -31.16
CA GLY A 164 50.12 -9.64 -31.63
C GLY A 164 51.28 -9.92 -30.67
N TRP A 165 52.50 -9.92 -31.19
CA TRP A 165 53.69 -10.04 -30.37
C TRP A 165 54.05 -8.69 -29.74
N MET A 166 54.36 -8.69 -28.44
CA MET A 166 54.94 -7.52 -27.78
C MET A 166 56.32 -7.29 -28.40
N SER A 167 56.45 -6.23 -29.19
CA SER A 167 57.69 -5.95 -29.94
C SER A 167 58.84 -5.51 -29.03
N SER A 168 58.53 -5.03 -27.82
CA SER A 168 59.48 -4.30 -26.98
C SER A 168 58.95 -4.23 -25.53
N GLY A 169 59.56 -4.98 -24.60
CA GLY A 169 59.17 -4.98 -23.18
C GLY A 169 59.86 -3.88 -22.35
N TYR A 170 59.20 -3.37 -21.31
CA TYR A 170 59.72 -2.31 -20.42
C TYR A 170 61.04 -2.70 -19.71
N GLY A 171 62.03 -1.82 -19.68
CA GLY A 171 63.27 -1.98 -18.92
C GLY A 171 64.58 -1.82 -19.72
N TYR A 172 65.71 -2.13 -19.08
CA TYR A 172 67.04 -1.96 -19.68
C TYR A 172 67.44 -3.12 -20.60
N ARG A 173 67.78 -2.80 -21.86
CA ARG A 173 68.31 -3.78 -22.83
C ARG A 173 69.19 -3.12 -23.88
N SER A 174 69.90 -3.95 -24.64
CA SER A 174 70.76 -3.48 -25.73
C SER A 174 69.90 -2.89 -26.85
N ASP A 175 70.17 -1.64 -27.17
CA ASP A 175 69.51 -0.92 -28.25
C ASP A 175 69.91 -1.51 -29.62
N PRO A 176 68.95 -1.83 -30.51
CA PRO A 176 69.23 -2.52 -31.77
C PRO A 176 69.95 -1.66 -32.82
N LEU A 177 70.00 -0.34 -32.66
CA LEU A 177 70.67 0.59 -33.58
C LEU A 177 72.08 0.95 -33.09
N THR A 178 72.26 1.06 -31.77
CA THR A 178 73.52 1.53 -31.17
C THR A 178 74.30 0.44 -30.42
N GLY A 179 73.68 -0.70 -30.12
CA GLY A 179 74.27 -1.83 -29.39
C GLY A 179 74.52 -1.57 -27.90
N LYS A 180 74.25 -0.36 -27.41
CA LYS A 180 74.50 0.05 -26.02
C LYS A 180 73.29 -0.25 -25.15
N LYS A 181 73.53 -0.43 -23.85
CA LYS A 181 72.45 -0.65 -22.86
C LYS A 181 71.70 0.67 -22.68
N ALA A 182 70.43 0.70 -23.12
CA ALA A 182 69.54 1.83 -22.96
C ALA A 182 68.28 1.40 -22.20
N PHE A 183 67.59 2.36 -21.58
CA PHE A 183 66.29 2.13 -20.99
C PHE A 183 65.23 2.19 -22.09
N HIS A 184 64.30 1.24 -22.09
CA HIS A 184 63.21 1.19 -23.05
C HIS A 184 61.88 1.24 -22.30
N ASP A 185 61.03 2.19 -22.67
CA ASP A 185 59.73 2.41 -22.02
C ASP A 185 58.66 1.35 -22.38
N GLY A 186 59.04 0.31 -23.13
CA GLY A 186 58.11 -0.72 -23.59
C GLY A 186 57.12 -0.19 -24.64
N VAL A 187 56.13 -1.02 -24.98
CA VAL A 187 54.95 -0.66 -25.80
C VAL A 187 53.75 -1.44 -25.29
#